data_AF-A0A6L5R1Z0-F1
#
_entry.id   AF-A0A6L5R1Z0-F1
#
_cell.length_a   1.000
_cell.length_b   1.000
_cell.length_c   1.000
_cell.angle_alpha   90.00
_cell.angle_beta   90.00
_cell.angle_gamma   90.00
#
_symmetry.space_group_name_H-M   'P 1'
#
loop_
_entity.id
_entity.type
_entity.pdbx_description
1 polymer ?
#
loop_
_entity_poly.entity_id
_entity_poly.type
_entity_poly.pdbx_seq_one_letter_code
_entity_poly.pdbx_strand_id
1 'polypeptide(L)'
;MPHQHPLHADVDVPCLCCGSVQRFRFASASDQVVCGHCRSHLGADRAEQRDREHIAIWRGILEVHDRAARDAAEAAAAAASEAAELTARLTAERDQLRSGALDGATEVGAALQDQLRDDRVRRAERATQLTSRRVDTAMVALWRLQAFHHPDARKTGSCTCGRSLPACGESRILEGVRQEMLDWERRNLELLRAGKRHGLPPEHPEVGSAAGAR
;
A
#
# COMPACT_ATOMS: atom_id res chain seq x y z
N MET A 1 -2.25 -67.90 -19.31
CA MET A 1 -1.14 -67.57 -18.39
C MET A 1 -1.73 -67.22 -17.04
N PRO A 2 -1.17 -67.71 -15.92
CA PRO A 2 -1.61 -67.30 -14.59
C PRO A 2 -1.23 -65.84 -14.33
N HIS A 3 -2.11 -65.08 -13.69
CA HIS A 3 -1.80 -63.71 -13.29
C HIS A 3 -1.02 -63.69 -11.96
N GLN A 4 -0.33 -62.59 -11.68
CA GLN A 4 0.46 -62.41 -10.45
C GLN A 4 -0.27 -61.56 -9.38
N HIS A 5 -1.55 -61.26 -9.59
CA HIS A 5 -2.32 -60.46 -8.64
C HIS A 5 -2.61 -61.20 -7.32
N PRO A 6 -2.66 -60.49 -6.18
CA PRO A 6 -3.02 -61.05 -4.87
C PRO A 6 -4.35 -61.81 -4.89
N LEU A 7 -4.38 -62.96 -4.20
CA LEU A 7 -5.60 -63.76 -4.04
C LEU A 7 -6.42 -63.28 -2.82
N HIS A 8 -7.73 -63.43 -2.92
CA HIS A 8 -8.74 -63.11 -1.91
C HIS A 8 -8.78 -61.65 -1.43
N ALA A 9 -8.05 -60.75 -2.09
CA ALA A 9 -8.09 -59.30 -1.90
C ALA A 9 -8.71 -58.61 -3.12
N ASP A 10 -9.32 -57.46 -2.89
CA ASP A 10 -9.82 -56.63 -3.99
C ASP A 10 -8.66 -55.84 -4.60
N VAL A 11 -8.53 -55.88 -5.93
CA VAL A 11 -7.51 -55.17 -6.69
C VAL A 11 -8.11 -54.47 -7.89
N ASP A 12 -7.68 -53.24 -8.14
CA ASP A 12 -8.06 -52.50 -9.33
C ASP A 12 -7.04 -52.76 -10.43
N VAL A 13 -7.46 -53.46 -11.48
CA VAL A 13 -6.59 -53.86 -12.60
C VAL A 13 -7.30 -53.65 -13.94
N PRO A 14 -6.56 -53.29 -15.00
CA PRO A 14 -7.15 -53.15 -16.33
C PRO A 14 -7.60 -54.52 -16.85
N CYS A 15 -8.85 -54.60 -17.32
CA CYS A 15 -9.36 -55.76 -18.02
C CYS A 15 -8.49 -56.05 -19.25
N LEU A 16 -7.99 -57.27 -19.39
CA LEU A 16 -7.12 -57.64 -20.52
C LEU A 16 -7.84 -57.62 -21.88
N CYS A 17 -9.17 -57.57 -21.89
CA CYS A 17 -9.96 -57.53 -23.12
C CYS A 17 -10.27 -56.11 -23.61
N CYS A 18 -10.61 -55.18 -22.72
CA CYS A 18 -11.08 -53.83 -23.09
C CYS A 18 -10.24 -52.70 -22.49
N GLY A 19 -9.26 -53.00 -21.64
CA GLY A 19 -8.41 -52.02 -20.98
C GLY A 19 -9.06 -51.24 -19.84
N SER A 20 -10.38 -51.34 -19.64
CA SER A 20 -11.06 -50.63 -18.55
C SER A 20 -10.57 -51.12 -17.18
N VAL A 21 -10.18 -50.20 -16.30
CA VAL A 21 -9.85 -50.52 -14.91
C VAL A 21 -11.11 -50.97 -14.19
N GLN A 22 -11.06 -52.15 -13.60
CA GLN A 22 -12.17 -52.75 -12.87
C GLN A 22 -11.65 -53.34 -11.57
N ARG A 23 -12.53 -53.44 -10.57
CA ARG A 23 -12.23 -54.09 -9.31
C ARG A 23 -12.44 -55.60 -9.45
N PHE A 24 -11.38 -56.36 -9.20
CA PHE A 24 -11.38 -57.82 -9.24
C PHE A 24 -11.06 -58.40 -7.86
N ARG A 25 -11.62 -59.59 -7.59
CA ARG A 25 -11.24 -60.43 -6.46
C ARG A 25 -10.96 -61.84 -6.97
N PHE A 26 -9.67 -62.21 -7.01
CA PHE A 26 -9.24 -63.50 -7.55
C PHE A 26 -9.23 -64.56 -6.45
N ALA A 27 -9.82 -65.72 -6.71
CA ALA A 27 -9.78 -66.89 -5.84
C ALA A 27 -8.67 -67.87 -6.24
N SER A 28 -8.18 -67.79 -7.49
CA SER A 28 -7.09 -68.61 -8.03
C SER A 28 -6.18 -67.80 -8.94
N ALA A 29 -4.89 -68.17 -9.02
CA ALA A 29 -3.95 -67.60 -9.98
C ALA A 29 -4.31 -67.91 -11.45
N SER A 30 -5.22 -68.87 -11.67
CA SER A 30 -5.76 -69.21 -12.99
C SER A 30 -7.02 -68.43 -13.37
N ASP A 31 -7.53 -67.56 -12.49
CA ASP A 31 -8.71 -66.76 -12.79
C ASP A 31 -8.42 -65.82 -13.97
N GLN A 32 -9.45 -65.50 -14.75
CA GLN A 32 -9.28 -64.62 -15.90
C GLN A 32 -9.36 -63.15 -15.46
N VAL A 33 -8.40 -62.35 -15.91
CA VAL A 33 -8.40 -60.89 -15.71
C VAL A 33 -9.26 -60.21 -16.79
N VAL A 34 -10.54 -60.60 -16.83
CA VAL A 34 -11.53 -60.13 -17.81
C VAL A 34 -12.80 -59.71 -17.07
N CYS A 35 -13.27 -58.48 -17.31
CA CYS A 35 -14.41 -57.92 -16.59
C CYS A 35 -15.70 -58.70 -16.86
N GLY A 36 -16.72 -58.52 -16.01
CA GLY A 36 -18.01 -59.21 -16.13
C GLY A 36 -18.67 -59.05 -17.52
N HIS A 37 -18.55 -57.87 -18.11
CA HIS A 37 -19.07 -57.59 -19.44
C HIS A 37 -18.34 -58.38 -20.53
N CYS A 38 -17.00 -58.29 -20.57
CA CYS A 38 -16.20 -58.99 -21.58
C CYS A 38 -16.21 -60.51 -21.43
N ARG A 39 -16.43 -61.04 -20.21
CA ARG A 39 -16.58 -62.49 -19.98
C ARG A 39 -17.74 -63.10 -20.79
N SER A 40 -18.79 -62.33 -21.07
CA SER A 40 -19.93 -62.78 -21.88
C SER A 40 -19.56 -63.03 -23.36
N HIS A 41 -18.45 -62.46 -23.82
CA HIS A 41 -17.98 -62.55 -25.21
C HIS A 41 -16.90 -63.62 -25.45
N LEU A 42 -16.56 -64.44 -24.45
CA LEU A 42 -15.56 -65.49 -24.60
C LEU A 42 -16.12 -66.66 -25.41
N GLY A 43 -15.43 -67.03 -26.50
CA GLY A 43 -15.80 -68.11 -27.43
C GLY A 43 -15.36 -67.81 -28.86
N ALA A 44 -15.14 -68.85 -29.68
CA ALA A 44 -14.60 -68.71 -31.04
C ALA A 44 -15.51 -67.88 -31.97
N ASP A 45 -16.82 -67.88 -31.73
CA ASP A 45 -17.82 -67.28 -32.63
C ASP A 45 -18.41 -65.95 -32.12
N ARG A 46 -17.77 -65.29 -31.14
CA ARG A 46 -18.32 -64.08 -30.47
C ARG A 46 -17.53 -62.79 -30.67
N ALA A 47 -16.45 -62.83 -31.46
CA ALA A 47 -15.59 -61.67 -31.71
C ALA A 47 -16.35 -60.51 -32.39
N GLU A 48 -17.16 -60.79 -33.41
CA GLU A 48 -17.94 -59.77 -34.12
C GLU A 48 -19.02 -59.12 -33.24
N GLN A 49 -19.61 -59.87 -32.30
CA GLN A 49 -20.56 -59.32 -31.35
C GLN A 49 -19.88 -58.36 -30.36
N ARG A 50 -18.73 -58.77 -29.81
CA ARG A 50 -17.91 -57.94 -28.91
C ARG A 50 -17.53 -56.62 -29.58
N ASP A 51 -17.02 -56.68 -30.80
CA ASP A 51 -16.54 -55.48 -31.49
C ASP A 51 -17.68 -54.50 -31.79
N ARG A 52 -18.87 -55.02 -32.17
CA ARG A 52 -20.08 -54.20 -32.34
C ARG A 52 -20.52 -53.52 -31.04
N GLU A 53 -20.54 -54.25 -29.93
CA GLU A 53 -20.92 -53.70 -28.62
C GLU A 53 -19.91 -52.65 -28.13
N HIS A 54 -18.62 -52.90 -28.28
CA HIS A 54 -17.57 -51.94 -27.93
C HIS A 54 -17.66 -50.67 -28.78
N ILE A 55 -17.87 -50.80 -30.10
CA ILE A 55 -18.05 -49.64 -30.98
C ILE A 55 -19.28 -48.82 -30.55
N ALA A 56 -20.39 -49.47 -30.18
CA ALA A 56 -21.58 -48.79 -29.69
C ALA A 56 -21.30 -48.02 -28.38
N ILE A 57 -20.58 -48.64 -27.44
CA ILE A 57 -20.17 -48.01 -26.18
C ILE A 57 -19.28 -46.79 -26.44
N TRP A 58 -18.25 -46.95 -27.27
CA TRP A 58 -17.32 -45.85 -27.58
C TRP A 58 -18.00 -44.69 -28.30
N ARG A 59 -18.93 -44.97 -29.23
CA ARG A 59 -19.75 -43.93 -29.86
C ARG A 59 -20.57 -43.16 -28.83
N GLY A 60 -21.23 -43.85 -27.91
CA GLY A 60 -21.98 -43.19 -26.84
C GLY A 60 -21.10 -42.31 -25.94
N ILE A 61 -19.90 -42.79 -25.59
CA ILE A 61 -18.93 -42.00 -24.82
C ILE A 61 -18.51 -40.75 -25.58
N LEU A 62 -18.14 -40.89 -26.87
CA LEU A 62 -17.73 -39.75 -27.70
C LEU A 62 -18.86 -38.74 -27.89
N GLU A 63 -20.09 -39.18 -28.11
CA GLU A 63 -21.26 -38.30 -28.22
C GLU A 63 -21.51 -37.48 -26.95
N VAL A 64 -21.32 -38.09 -25.78
CA VAL A 64 -21.40 -37.38 -24.49
C VAL A 64 -20.27 -36.36 -24.35
N HIS A 65 -19.04 -36.73 -24.71
CA HIS A 65 -17.90 -35.80 -24.69
C HIS A 65 -18.07 -34.64 -25.66
N ASP A 66 -18.54 -34.89 -26.89
CA ASP A 66 -18.79 -33.86 -27.91
C ASP A 66 -19.92 -32.91 -27.49
N ARG A 67 -20.91 -33.40 -26.75
CA ARG A 67 -21.95 -32.55 -26.15
C ARG A 67 -21.36 -31.68 -25.04
N ALA A 68 -20.66 -32.29 -24.09
CA ALA A 68 -20.03 -31.55 -23.00
C ALA A 68 -19.02 -30.50 -23.49
N ALA A 69 -18.27 -30.81 -24.56
CA ALA A 69 -17.33 -29.87 -25.17
C ALA A 69 -18.05 -28.67 -25.82
N ARG A 70 -19.19 -28.91 -26.49
CA ARG A 70 -20.02 -27.84 -27.05
C ARG A 70 -20.61 -26.96 -25.96
N ASP A 71 -21.21 -27.57 -24.94
CA ASP A 71 -21.79 -26.85 -23.80
C ASP A 71 -20.73 -26.00 -23.09
N ALA A 72 -19.52 -26.54 -22.91
CA ALA A 72 -18.40 -25.81 -22.31
C ALA A 72 -17.92 -24.64 -23.19
N ALA A 73 -17.88 -24.83 -24.51
CA ALA A 73 -17.50 -23.77 -25.45
C ALA A 73 -18.53 -22.63 -25.46
N GLU A 74 -19.82 -22.97 -25.44
CA GLU A 74 -20.91 -21.98 -25.35
C GLU A 74 -20.85 -21.19 -24.03
N ALA A 75 -20.67 -21.89 -22.90
CA ALA A 75 -20.52 -21.25 -21.60
C ALA A 75 -19.27 -20.34 -21.54
N ALA A 76 -18.15 -20.77 -22.11
CA ALA A 76 -16.93 -19.96 -22.16
C ALA A 76 -17.11 -18.71 -23.02
N ALA A 77 -17.82 -18.82 -24.15
CA ALA A 77 -18.13 -17.68 -25.02
C ALA A 77 -19.04 -16.66 -24.30
N ALA A 78 -20.06 -17.12 -23.58
CA ALA A 78 -20.93 -16.25 -22.79
C ALA A 78 -20.15 -15.52 -21.69
N ALA A 79 -19.34 -16.26 -20.91
CA ALA A 79 -18.51 -15.66 -19.86
C ALA A 79 -17.49 -14.65 -20.40
N ALA A 80 -16.91 -14.91 -21.58
CA ALA A 80 -16.00 -13.98 -22.22
C ALA A 80 -16.71 -12.68 -22.64
N SER A 81 -17.94 -12.76 -23.13
CA SER A 81 -18.76 -11.59 -23.48
C SER A 81 -19.07 -10.75 -22.25
N GLU A 82 -19.55 -11.38 -21.17
CA GLU A 82 -19.85 -10.69 -19.90
C GLU A 82 -18.61 -10.01 -19.31
N ALA A 83 -17.46 -10.69 -19.34
CA ALA A 83 -16.19 -10.14 -18.87
C ALA A 83 -15.74 -8.95 -19.72
N ALA A 84 -15.92 -8.99 -21.05
CA ALA A 84 -15.60 -7.89 -21.95
C ALA A 84 -16.50 -6.68 -21.69
N GLU A 85 -17.81 -6.88 -21.50
CA GLU A 85 -18.76 -5.82 -21.16
C GLU A 85 -18.43 -5.16 -19.82
N LEU A 86 -18.15 -5.97 -18.79
CA LEU A 86 -17.73 -5.45 -17.48
C LEU A 86 -16.44 -4.64 -17.59
N THR A 87 -15.46 -5.14 -18.32
CA THR A 87 -14.17 -4.46 -18.53
C THR A 87 -14.35 -3.14 -19.26
N ALA A 88 -15.20 -3.11 -20.29
CA ALA A 88 -15.52 -1.89 -21.03
C ALA A 88 -16.20 -0.85 -20.13
N ARG A 89 -17.19 -1.27 -19.32
CA ARG A 89 -17.89 -0.39 -18.38
C ARG A 89 -16.93 0.21 -17.34
N LEU A 90 -16.13 -0.63 -16.66
CA LEU A 90 -15.18 -0.17 -15.65
C LEU A 90 -14.10 0.73 -16.25
N THR A 91 -13.69 0.47 -17.49
CA THR A 91 -12.74 1.32 -18.22
C THR A 91 -13.35 2.70 -18.48
N ALA A 92 -14.60 2.77 -18.93
CA ALA A 92 -15.30 4.04 -19.16
C ALA A 92 -15.51 4.83 -17.86
N GLU A 93 -15.91 4.18 -16.77
CA GLU A 93 -16.06 4.80 -15.45
C GLU A 93 -14.73 5.35 -14.93
N ARG A 94 -13.64 4.58 -15.05
CA ARG A 94 -12.29 5.03 -14.69
C ARG A 94 -11.91 6.27 -15.49
N ASP A 95 -12.15 6.28 -16.79
CA ASP A 95 -11.77 7.40 -17.66
C ASP A 95 -12.61 8.65 -17.35
N GLN A 96 -13.89 8.48 -17.02
CA GLN A 96 -14.75 9.56 -16.53
C GLN A 96 -14.31 10.12 -15.18
N LEU A 97 -13.93 9.26 -14.23
CA LEU A 97 -13.42 9.71 -12.94
C LEU A 97 -12.06 10.40 -13.09
N ARG A 98 -11.19 9.87 -13.96
CA ARG A 98 -9.88 10.45 -14.21
C ARG A 98 -10.00 11.80 -14.90
N SER A 99 -10.89 11.94 -15.88
CA SER A 99 -11.18 13.24 -16.48
C SER A 99 -11.81 14.17 -15.46
N GLY A 100 -12.90 13.79 -14.79
CA GLY A 100 -13.59 14.65 -13.82
C GLY A 100 -12.75 15.06 -12.61
N ALA A 101 -11.95 14.16 -12.03
CA ALA A 101 -11.15 14.46 -10.84
C ALA A 101 -9.89 15.29 -11.15
N LEU A 102 -9.36 15.22 -12.38
CA LEU A 102 -8.16 15.97 -12.79
C LEU A 102 -8.48 17.18 -13.66
N ASP A 103 -9.66 17.24 -14.25
CA ASP A 103 -10.14 18.36 -15.02
C ASP A 103 -10.68 19.45 -14.09
N GLY A 104 -9.88 20.51 -13.94
CA GLY A 104 -10.24 21.69 -13.18
C GLY A 104 -11.42 22.48 -13.79
N ALA A 105 -11.92 22.10 -14.97
CA ALA A 105 -13.15 22.67 -15.53
C ALA A 105 -14.43 22.10 -14.90
N THR A 106 -14.35 20.96 -14.21
CA THR A 106 -15.50 20.42 -13.46
C THR A 106 -15.52 20.95 -12.03
N GLU A 107 -16.71 21.08 -11.44
CA GLU A 107 -16.87 21.56 -10.06
C GLU A 107 -16.10 20.68 -9.05
N VAL A 108 -16.14 19.36 -9.24
CA VAL A 108 -15.42 18.39 -8.38
C VAL A 108 -13.91 18.51 -8.54
N GLY A 109 -13.42 18.63 -9.78
CA GLY A 109 -11.98 18.80 -10.05
C GLY A 109 -11.45 20.14 -9.54
N ALA A 110 -12.20 21.23 -9.70
CA ALA A 110 -11.87 22.55 -9.15
C ALA A 110 -11.80 22.52 -7.62
N ALA A 111 -12.83 21.95 -6.97
CA ALA A 111 -12.86 21.81 -5.50
C ALA A 111 -11.68 20.99 -4.96
N LEU A 112 -11.32 19.89 -5.64
CA LEU A 112 -10.16 19.08 -5.26
C LEU A 112 -8.84 19.85 -5.42
N GLN A 113 -8.67 20.61 -6.52
CA GLN A 113 -7.48 21.43 -6.72
C GLN A 113 -7.35 22.52 -5.67
N ASP A 114 -8.45 23.18 -5.33
CA ASP A 114 -8.44 24.21 -4.29
C ASP A 114 -8.15 23.61 -2.91
N GLN A 115 -8.73 22.45 -2.57
CA GLN A 115 -8.40 21.75 -1.33
C GLN A 115 -6.91 21.37 -1.27
N LEU A 116 -6.33 20.89 -2.37
CA LEU A 116 -4.90 20.54 -2.44
C LEU A 116 -4.01 21.78 -2.31
N ARG A 117 -4.40 22.91 -2.93
CA ARG A 117 -3.69 24.19 -2.79
C ARG A 117 -3.71 24.67 -1.35
N ASP A 118 -4.90 24.69 -0.74
CA ASP A 118 -5.10 25.06 0.66
C ASP A 118 -4.28 24.18 1.62
N ASP A 119 -4.26 22.88 1.40
CA ASP A 119 -3.44 21.96 2.19
C ASP A 119 -1.95 22.26 2.06
N ARG A 120 -1.49 22.61 0.86
CA ARG A 120 -0.10 23.00 0.61
C ARG A 120 0.25 24.29 1.34
N VAL A 121 -0.64 25.28 1.29
CA VAL A 121 -0.51 26.55 2.02
C VAL A 121 -0.47 26.29 3.52
N ARG A 122 -1.43 25.54 4.08
CA ARG A 122 -1.47 25.19 5.51
C ARG A 122 -0.21 24.47 5.98
N ARG A 123 0.34 23.56 5.19
CA ARG A 123 1.60 22.86 5.53
C ARG A 123 2.79 23.83 5.52
N ALA A 124 2.87 24.70 4.52
CA ALA A 124 3.92 25.72 4.45
C ALA A 124 3.84 26.70 5.63
N GLU A 125 2.65 27.18 5.98
CA GLU A 125 2.43 28.05 7.14
C GLU A 125 2.85 27.39 8.46
N ARG A 126 2.46 26.13 8.68
CA ARG A 126 2.90 25.37 9.87
C ARG A 126 4.42 25.21 9.91
N ALA A 127 5.07 24.91 8.79
CA ALA A 127 6.52 24.79 8.71
C ALA A 127 7.21 26.12 9.03
N THR A 128 6.74 27.23 8.45
CA THR A 128 7.21 28.58 8.77
C THR A 128 7.04 28.88 10.25
N GLN A 129 5.86 28.61 10.82
CA GLN A 129 5.59 28.86 12.23
C GLN A 129 6.55 28.09 13.13
N LEU A 130 6.77 26.79 12.86
CA LEU A 130 7.71 25.97 13.64
C LEU A 130 9.15 26.51 13.56
N THR A 131 9.60 26.92 12.37
CA THR A 131 10.91 27.55 12.20
C THR A 131 11.00 28.86 12.98
N SER A 132 9.96 29.71 12.93
CA SER A 132 9.92 30.93 13.74
C SER A 132 10.02 30.64 15.24
N ARG A 133 9.34 29.60 15.75
CA ARG A 133 9.47 29.22 17.18
C ARG A 133 10.90 28.80 17.55
N ARG A 134 11.59 28.09 16.65
CA ARG A 134 12.99 27.68 16.88
C ARG A 134 13.93 28.89 16.90
N VAL A 135 13.74 29.82 15.97
CA VAL A 135 14.49 31.09 15.94
C VAL A 135 14.22 31.90 17.20
N ASP A 136 12.95 32.04 17.62
CA ASP A 136 12.59 32.72 18.87
C ASP A 136 13.32 32.10 20.07
N THR A 137 13.34 30.77 20.15
CA THR A 137 14.03 30.04 21.23
C THR A 137 15.53 30.34 21.27
N ALA A 138 16.19 30.34 20.10
CA ALA A 138 17.61 30.66 19.99
C ALA A 138 17.90 32.12 20.37
N MET A 139 17.08 33.06 19.88
CA MET A 139 17.23 34.49 20.17
C MET A 139 17.00 34.82 21.65
N VAL A 140 16.04 34.16 22.31
CA VAL A 140 15.86 34.26 23.76
C VAL A 140 17.11 33.79 24.51
N ALA A 141 17.72 32.67 24.09
CA ALA A 141 18.94 32.17 24.72
C ALA A 141 20.11 33.16 24.57
N LEU A 142 20.27 33.75 23.39
CA LEU A 142 21.28 34.79 23.13
C LEU A 142 21.01 36.07 23.94
N TRP A 143 19.75 36.50 24.01
CA TRP A 143 19.34 37.67 24.81
C TRP A 143 19.66 37.47 26.30
N ARG A 144 19.36 36.28 26.84
CA ARG A 144 19.73 35.92 28.22
C ARG A 144 21.24 35.90 28.41
N LEU A 145 21.99 35.37 27.44
CA LEU A 145 23.46 35.35 27.52
C LEU A 145 24.03 36.78 27.53
N GLN A 146 23.47 37.69 26.74
CA GLN A 146 23.86 39.10 26.71
C GLN A 146 23.64 39.80 28.05
N ALA A 147 22.60 39.43 28.82
CA ALA A 147 22.38 39.96 30.16
C ALA A 147 23.57 39.70 31.11
N PHE A 148 24.30 38.59 30.91
CA PHE A 148 25.50 38.25 31.71
C PHE A 148 26.81 38.66 31.05
N HIS A 149 26.84 38.76 29.72
CA HIS A 149 28.03 39.07 28.93
C HIS A 149 27.78 40.26 28.00
N HIS A 150 28.10 41.46 28.48
CA HIS A 150 28.07 42.69 27.70
C HIS A 150 29.23 43.62 28.11
N PRO A 151 29.54 44.65 27.30
CA PRO A 151 30.52 45.66 27.69
C PRO A 151 30.17 46.31 29.03
N ASP A 152 31.11 46.28 29.99
CA ASP A 152 30.93 46.89 31.30
C ASP A 152 31.01 48.43 31.17
N ALA A 153 29.90 49.11 31.44
CA ALA A 153 29.81 50.56 31.40
C ALA A 153 30.76 51.25 32.42
N ARG A 154 31.18 50.55 33.48
CA ARG A 154 32.10 51.07 34.50
C ARG A 154 33.56 50.87 34.15
N LYS A 155 33.87 49.99 33.19
CA LYS A 155 35.24 49.60 32.80
C LYS A 155 35.33 49.40 31.29
N THR A 156 35.65 50.49 30.60
CA THR A 156 35.81 50.51 29.15
C THR A 156 36.76 49.40 28.67
N GLY A 157 36.33 48.64 27.66
CA GLY A 157 37.14 47.56 27.08
C GLY A 157 37.04 46.21 27.81
N SER A 158 36.27 46.13 28.89
CA SER A 158 36.01 44.88 29.63
C SER A 158 34.56 44.42 29.51
N CYS A 159 34.36 43.11 29.66
CA CYS A 159 33.06 42.47 29.77
C CYS A 159 32.65 42.41 31.25
N THR A 160 31.35 42.39 31.52
CA THR A 160 30.77 42.21 32.86
C THR A 160 31.26 40.96 33.60
N CYS A 161 31.73 39.94 32.90
CA CYS A 161 32.36 38.75 33.50
C CYS A 161 33.80 38.99 34.00
N GLY A 162 34.35 40.20 33.84
CA GLY A 162 35.69 40.60 34.29
C GLY A 162 36.82 40.35 33.28
N ARG A 163 36.55 39.71 32.15
CA ARG A 163 37.53 39.52 31.06
C ARG A 163 37.55 40.72 30.12
N SER A 164 38.66 40.95 29.41
CA SER A 164 38.68 41.93 28.32
C SER A 164 37.71 41.51 27.20
N LEU A 165 37.12 42.47 26.48
CA LEU A 165 36.19 42.17 25.38
C LEU A 165 36.79 41.22 24.33
N PRO A 166 38.06 41.37 23.91
CA PRO A 166 38.69 40.41 22.99
C PRO A 166 38.86 39.01 23.58
N ALA A 167 38.98 38.86 24.91
CA ALA A 167 39.21 37.58 25.58
C ALA A 167 37.93 36.86 26.05
N CYS A 168 36.77 37.52 26.00
CA CYS A 168 35.47 36.92 26.31
C CYS A 168 34.88 36.28 25.05
N GLY A 169 34.87 34.94 24.99
CA GLY A 169 34.34 34.20 23.83
C GLY A 169 32.84 34.46 23.60
N GLU A 170 32.08 34.56 24.69
CA GLU A 170 30.64 34.82 24.67
C GLU A 170 30.34 36.22 24.13
N SER A 171 31.04 37.25 24.60
CA SER A 171 30.88 38.62 24.09
C SER A 171 31.25 38.72 22.61
N ARG A 172 32.23 37.94 22.13
CA ARG A 172 32.62 37.91 20.72
C ARG A 172 31.55 37.25 19.85
N ILE A 173 30.96 36.15 20.31
CA ILE A 173 29.83 35.50 19.61
C ILE A 173 28.64 36.46 19.53
N LEU A 174 28.30 37.11 20.65
CA LEU A 174 27.20 38.07 20.72
C LEU A 174 27.43 39.28 19.80
N GLU A 175 28.67 39.74 19.64
CA GLU A 175 29.00 40.80 18.68
C GLU A 175 28.61 40.42 17.25
N GLY A 176 28.91 39.17 16.84
CA GLY A 176 28.65 38.69 15.48
C GLY A 176 27.16 38.62 15.12
N VAL A 177 26.26 38.52 16.11
CA VAL A 177 24.81 38.41 15.93
C VAL A 177 24.04 39.61 16.48
N ARG A 178 24.74 40.66 16.92
CA ARG A 178 24.13 41.80 17.63
C ARG A 178 23.02 42.46 16.82
N GLN A 179 23.25 42.71 15.54
CA GLN A 179 22.26 43.39 14.69
C GLN A 179 21.01 42.52 14.49
N GLU A 180 21.19 41.21 14.26
CA GLU A 180 20.06 40.27 14.13
C GLU A 180 19.23 40.19 15.41
N MET A 181 19.88 40.20 16.58
CA MET A 181 19.20 40.24 17.87
C MET A 181 18.38 41.53 18.05
N LEU A 182 18.97 42.69 17.74
CA LEU A 182 18.25 43.98 17.83
C LEU A 182 17.05 44.04 16.89
N ASP A 183 17.19 43.51 15.67
CA ASP A 183 16.10 43.48 14.70
C ASP A 183 15.02 42.44 15.05
N TRP A 184 15.42 41.31 15.64
CA TRP A 184 14.48 40.37 16.24
C TRP A 184 13.72 41.00 17.41
N GLU A 185 14.40 41.68 18.32
CA GLU A 185 13.80 42.33 19.49
C GLU A 185 12.81 43.41 19.05
N ARG A 186 13.22 44.30 18.14
CA ARG A 186 12.38 45.38 17.59
C ARG A 186 11.09 44.84 16.96
N ARG A 187 11.19 43.82 16.10
CA ARG A 187 10.03 43.17 15.48
C ARG A 187 9.11 42.54 16.52
N ASN A 188 9.66 41.91 17.54
CA ASN A 188 8.84 41.29 18.58
C ASN A 188 8.19 42.29 19.53
N LEU A 189 8.82 43.45 19.76
CA LEU A 189 8.20 44.57 20.47
C LEU A 189 7.02 45.15 19.68
N GLU A 190 7.14 45.26 18.36
CA GLU A 190 6.02 45.64 17.49
C GLU A 190 4.87 44.63 17.56
N LEU A 191 5.18 43.32 17.54
CA LEU A 191 4.18 42.26 17.70
C LEU A 191 3.50 42.30 19.08
N LEU A 192 4.27 42.54 20.14
CA LEU A 192 3.76 42.72 21.51
C LEU A 192 2.78 43.90 21.57
N ARG A 193 3.16 45.07 21.05
CA ARG A 193 2.30 46.26 20.99
C ARG A 193 1.02 46.03 20.19
N ALA A 194 1.12 45.24 19.12
CA ALA A 194 -0.03 44.86 18.30
C ALA A 194 -0.90 43.73 18.92
N GLY A 195 -0.57 43.24 20.13
CA GLY A 195 -1.29 42.15 20.78
C GLY A 195 -1.16 40.79 20.06
N LYS A 196 -0.16 40.64 19.20
CA LYS A 196 0.11 39.40 18.45
C LYS A 196 1.09 38.50 19.20
N ARG A 197 1.18 37.23 18.81
CA ARG A 197 2.21 36.31 19.32
C ARG A 197 3.60 36.90 19.03
N HIS A 198 4.41 37.06 20.08
CA HIS A 198 5.81 37.45 20.01
C HIS A 198 6.71 36.38 20.65
N GLY A 199 8.01 36.48 20.40
CA GLY A 199 9.08 35.61 20.92
C GLY A 199 9.82 36.16 22.14
N LEU A 200 9.51 37.38 22.61
CA LEU A 200 10.18 37.95 23.80
C LEU A 200 9.96 37.08 25.05
N PRO A 201 10.99 36.93 25.90
CA PRO A 201 10.86 36.16 27.13
C PRO A 201 10.01 36.91 28.18
N PRO A 202 9.39 36.21 29.15
CA PRO A 202 8.54 36.83 30.18
C PRO A 202 9.26 37.89 31.03
N GLU A 203 10.54 37.70 31.29
CA GLU A 203 11.39 38.62 32.05
C GLU A 203 11.83 39.86 31.26
N HIS A 204 11.45 39.98 29.99
CA HIS A 204 11.75 41.17 29.20
C HIS A 204 11.02 42.40 29.79
N PRO A 205 11.70 43.56 29.98
CA PRO A 205 11.11 44.72 30.66
C PRO A 205 9.76 45.18 30.10
N GLU A 206 9.65 45.17 28.77
CA GLU A 206 8.43 45.56 28.04
C GLU A 206 7.29 44.53 28.19
N VAL A 207 7.60 43.25 28.40
CA VAL A 207 6.58 42.21 28.63
C VAL A 207 6.01 42.32 30.05
N GLY A 208 6.88 42.49 31.05
CA GLY A 208 6.47 42.69 32.44
C GLY A 208 5.64 43.96 32.65
N SER A 209 5.97 45.03 31.93
CA SER A 209 5.23 46.30 31.99
C SER A 209 3.85 46.22 31.32
N ALA A 210 3.72 45.47 30.22
CA ALA A 210 2.45 45.27 29.52
C ALA A 210 1.47 44.35 30.28
N ALA A 211 1.97 43.41 31.08
CA ALA A 211 1.14 42.51 31.89
C ALA A 211 0.53 43.19 33.13
N GLY A 212 1.15 44.25 33.66
CA GLY A 212 0.65 45.03 34.79
C GLY A 212 -0.33 46.16 34.42
N ALA A 213 -0.58 46.39 33.13
CA ALA A 213 -1.45 47.45 32.62
C ALA A 213 -2.81 46.93 32.09
N ARG A 214 -3.17 45.68 32.42
CA ARG A 214 -4.47 45.06 32.10
C ARG A 214 -5.28 44.80 33.35
#